data_AF-A0A5B0M1Q2-F1
#
_entry.id   AF-A0A5B0M1Q2-F1
#
_cell.length_a   1.000
_cell.length_b   1.000
_cell.length_c   1.000
_cell.angle_alpha   90.00
_cell.angle_beta   90.00
_cell.angle_gamma   90.00
#
_symmetry.space_group_name_H-M   'P 1'
#
loop_
_entity.id
_entity.type
_entity.pdbx_description
1 polymer ?
#
loop_
_entity_poly.entity_id
_entity_poly.type
_entity_poly.pdbx_seq_one_letter_code
_entity_poly.pdbx_strand_id
1 'polypeptide(L)'
;MMNDDSPIKDFYPEEFEIDMNGKKMLWQGVALLPFIEQDRLLNSMKDCEDRLAPEDKIRNEPGHVVMFCGEAHPQYENFCKIYQKRDNKEAVTLDPAHANGVFGSALPDPDCIPGSTFYSPLPTVGLPDISNDKSIFARFFVPSQLVPHRSLLLSGVALERPILNNHDRDLTRRGGNQAHGGNQHYGSDGFHQQRRDFGDGPGIMTHYHTNNSKLQWRRWRLLELQPRIW
;
A
#
# COMPACT_ATOMS: atom_id res chain seq x y z
N MET A 1 -17.40 28.96 -6.39
CA MET A 1 -16.74 29.17 -5.08
C MET A 1 -16.72 30.64 -4.69
N MET A 2 -16.13 31.54 -5.49
CA MET A 2 -16.02 32.96 -5.09
C MET A 2 -17.26 33.82 -5.39
N ASN A 3 -18.02 33.50 -6.44
CA ASN A 3 -19.23 34.27 -6.81
C ASN A 3 -20.31 34.16 -5.72
N ASP A 4 -20.78 35.31 -5.23
CA ASP A 4 -21.80 35.40 -4.17
C ASP A 4 -23.18 34.91 -4.64
N ASP A 5 -23.47 34.99 -5.95
CA ASP A 5 -24.70 34.47 -6.55
C ASP A 5 -24.67 32.95 -6.78
N SER A 6 -23.59 32.27 -6.35
CA SER A 6 -23.44 30.83 -6.56
C SER A 6 -24.41 30.04 -5.66
N PRO A 7 -25.16 29.06 -6.20
CA PRO A 7 -26.11 28.24 -5.41
C PRO A 7 -25.43 27.31 -4.39
N ILE A 8 -24.10 27.29 -4.37
CA ILE A 8 -23.24 26.49 -3.48
C ILE A 8 -22.23 27.36 -2.73
N LYS A 9 -22.43 28.69 -2.65
CA LYS A 9 -21.51 29.63 -1.97
C LYS A 9 -21.34 29.32 -0.48
N ASP A 10 -22.42 28.91 0.17
CA ASP A 10 -22.48 28.53 1.59
C ASP A 10 -21.62 27.31 1.95
N PHE A 11 -21.22 26.48 0.98
CA PHE A 11 -20.24 25.40 1.23
C PHE A 11 -18.80 25.91 1.42
N TYR A 12 -18.53 27.19 1.10
CA TYR A 12 -17.19 27.76 1.09
C TYR A 12 -17.12 29.06 1.93
N PRO A 13 -17.35 28.99 3.26
CA PRO A 13 -17.21 30.14 4.12
C PRO A 13 -15.73 30.58 4.22
N GLU A 14 -15.48 31.89 4.21
CA GLU A 14 -14.12 32.43 4.37
C GLU A 14 -13.61 32.28 5.81
N GLU A 15 -14.52 32.38 6.79
CA GLU A 15 -14.26 32.19 8.20
C GLU A 15 -15.15 31.07 8.77
N PHE A 16 -14.59 30.21 9.60
CA PHE A 16 -15.31 29.14 10.28
C PHE A 16 -14.75 28.92 11.68
N GLU A 17 -15.59 28.38 12.57
CA GLU A 17 -15.22 28.15 13.95
C GLU A 17 -14.41 26.85 14.11
N ILE A 18 -13.50 26.85 15.09
CA ILE A 18 -12.75 25.65 15.48
C ILE A 18 -13.12 25.33 16.93
N ASP A 19 -13.78 24.20 17.15
CA ASP A 19 -14.02 23.68 18.50
C ASP A 19 -12.74 23.00 19.01
N MET A 20 -12.15 23.61 20.04
CA MET A 20 -10.93 23.08 20.64
C MET A 20 -11.17 21.82 21.47
N ASN A 21 -12.39 21.58 22.00
CA ASN A 21 -12.72 20.41 22.83
C ASN A 21 -11.62 19.99 23.83
N GLY A 22 -11.06 20.98 24.56
CA GLY A 22 -9.99 20.77 25.55
C GLY A 22 -8.59 20.52 24.98
N LYS A 23 -8.40 20.60 23.66
CA LYS A 23 -7.10 20.52 22.99
C LYS A 23 -6.36 21.85 23.06
N LYS A 24 -5.02 21.77 22.95
CA LYS A 24 -4.13 22.93 23.14
C LYS A 24 -3.77 23.62 21.83
N MET A 25 -3.64 22.86 20.75
CA MET A 25 -3.20 23.36 19.45
C MET A 25 -4.34 23.33 18.44
N LEU A 26 -4.46 24.36 17.60
CA LEU A 26 -5.57 24.51 16.64
C LEU A 26 -5.73 23.30 15.71
N TRP A 27 -4.62 22.67 15.28
CA TRP A 27 -4.65 21.48 14.42
C TRP A 27 -5.25 20.23 15.09
N GLN A 28 -5.45 20.26 16.41
CA GLN A 28 -6.13 19.21 17.17
C GLN A 28 -7.63 19.48 17.33
N GLY A 29 -8.07 20.71 17.05
CA GLY A 29 -9.47 21.10 17.13
C GLY A 29 -10.30 20.55 15.97
N VAL A 30 -11.62 20.66 16.12
CA VAL A 30 -12.59 20.24 15.11
C VAL A 30 -13.04 21.47 14.32
N ALA A 31 -12.78 21.49 13.02
CA ALA A 31 -13.28 22.53 12.13
C ALA A 31 -14.79 22.36 11.90
N LEU A 32 -15.57 23.36 12.27
CA LEU A 32 -17.02 23.35 12.13
C LEU A 32 -17.43 23.87 10.74
N LEU A 33 -17.22 23.03 9.72
CA LEU A 33 -17.62 23.31 8.35
C LEU A 33 -19.00 22.70 8.03
N PRO A 34 -19.82 23.35 7.18
CA PRO A 34 -21.05 22.73 6.68
C PRO A 34 -20.72 21.51 5.82
N PHE A 35 -21.51 20.45 5.96
CA PHE A 35 -21.41 19.30 5.07
C PHE A 35 -21.98 19.65 3.69
N ILE A 36 -21.27 19.25 2.64
CA ILE A 36 -21.69 19.47 1.26
C ILE A 36 -22.87 18.56 0.92
N GLU A 37 -23.93 19.14 0.38
CA GLU A 37 -25.04 18.39 -0.21
C GLU A 37 -24.65 17.94 -1.62
N GLN A 38 -24.40 16.63 -1.77
CA GLN A 38 -23.89 16.04 -3.02
C GLN A 38 -24.74 16.39 -4.24
N ASP A 39 -26.06 16.22 -4.16
CA ASP A 39 -26.95 16.46 -5.31
C ASP A 39 -26.95 17.93 -5.73
N ARG A 40 -26.87 18.85 -4.76
CA ARG A 40 -26.82 20.30 -5.04
C ARG A 40 -25.51 20.69 -5.70
N LEU A 41 -24.40 20.12 -5.25
CA LEU A 41 -23.09 20.31 -5.86
C LEU A 41 -23.07 19.79 -7.30
N LEU A 42 -23.52 18.55 -7.51
CA LEU A 42 -23.53 17.93 -8.85
C LEU A 42 -24.43 18.70 -9.81
N ASN A 43 -25.61 19.16 -9.37
CA ASN A 43 -26.49 19.96 -10.21
C ASN A 43 -25.88 21.31 -10.57
N SER A 44 -25.20 21.99 -9.65
CA SER A 44 -24.50 23.24 -9.94
C SER A 44 -23.28 23.06 -10.86
N MET A 45 -22.68 21.87 -10.89
CA MET A 45 -21.53 21.55 -11.75
C MET A 45 -21.92 21.34 -13.22
N LYS A 46 -23.12 20.79 -13.50
CA LYS A 46 -23.58 20.48 -14.87
C LYS A 46 -23.43 21.64 -15.84
N ASP A 47 -23.82 22.85 -15.42
CA ASP A 47 -23.71 24.07 -16.25
C ASP A 47 -22.24 24.43 -16.59
N CYS A 48 -21.30 24.01 -15.75
CA CYS A 48 -19.87 24.23 -15.92
C CYS A 48 -19.19 23.11 -16.73
N GLU A 49 -19.67 21.86 -16.60
CA GLU A 49 -19.07 20.68 -17.26
C GLU A 49 -19.03 20.83 -18.79
N ASP A 50 -20.10 21.37 -19.38
CA ASP A 50 -20.17 21.61 -20.83
C ASP A 50 -19.11 22.61 -21.31
N ARG A 51 -18.72 23.55 -20.44
CA ARG A 51 -17.77 24.63 -20.71
C ARG A 51 -16.32 24.24 -20.47
N LEU A 52 -16.04 23.04 -19.97
CA LEU A 52 -14.68 22.58 -19.75
C LEU A 52 -13.92 22.46 -21.08
N ALA A 53 -12.65 22.86 -21.06
CA ALA A 53 -11.75 22.63 -22.18
C ALA A 53 -11.56 21.10 -22.39
N PRO A 54 -11.26 20.64 -23.62
CA PRO A 54 -11.04 19.22 -23.89
C PRO A 54 -10.01 18.57 -22.95
N GLU A 55 -8.94 19.29 -22.62
CA GLU A 55 -7.87 18.85 -21.73
C GLU A 55 -8.36 18.67 -20.29
N ASP A 56 -9.23 19.58 -19.84
CA ASP A 56 -9.86 19.49 -18.52
C ASP A 56 -10.84 18.33 -18.42
N LYS A 57 -11.56 18.04 -19.52
CA LYS A 57 -12.45 16.87 -19.60
C LYS A 57 -11.65 15.58 -19.46
N ILE A 58 -10.54 15.43 -20.19
CA ILE A 58 -9.64 14.28 -20.09
C ILE A 58 -9.12 14.13 -18.65
N ARG A 59 -8.72 15.23 -18.01
CA ARG A 59 -8.23 15.20 -16.61
C ARG A 59 -9.31 14.79 -15.60
N ASN A 60 -10.58 15.02 -15.91
CA ASN A 60 -11.71 14.69 -15.06
C ASN A 60 -12.21 13.23 -15.24
N GLU A 61 -11.57 12.45 -16.11
CA GLU A 61 -11.89 11.04 -16.31
C GLU A 61 -11.05 10.13 -15.38
N PRO A 62 -11.58 8.97 -14.96
CA PRO A 62 -10.78 7.98 -14.25
C PRO A 62 -9.60 7.51 -15.10
N GLY A 63 -8.39 7.67 -14.57
CA GLY A 63 -7.18 7.19 -15.22
C GLY A 63 -7.08 5.67 -15.27
N HIS A 64 -6.08 5.18 -16.00
CA HIS A 64 -5.77 3.75 -16.10
C HIS A 64 -4.52 3.41 -15.28
N VAL A 65 -4.52 2.24 -14.66
CA VAL A 65 -3.29 1.67 -14.10
C VAL A 65 -2.43 1.20 -15.26
N VAL A 66 -1.13 1.52 -15.23
CA VAL A 66 -0.17 1.18 -16.27
C VAL A 66 0.92 0.30 -15.68
N MET A 67 1.28 -0.77 -16.39
CA MET A 67 2.37 -1.66 -16.01
C MET A 67 3.50 -1.53 -17.03
N PHE A 68 4.72 -1.30 -16.54
CA PHE A 68 5.94 -1.23 -17.34
C PHE A 68 6.68 -2.56 -17.31
N CYS A 69 7.23 -2.96 -18.46
CA CYS A 69 8.01 -4.17 -18.64
C CYS A 69 9.27 -3.83 -19.44
N GLY A 70 10.45 -4.10 -18.88
CA GLY A 70 11.72 -3.94 -19.60
C GLY A 70 12.00 -5.10 -20.55
N GLU A 71 12.81 -4.87 -21.58
CA GLU A 71 13.24 -5.84 -22.60
C GLU A 71 13.82 -7.13 -22.00
N ALA A 72 14.53 -7.02 -20.87
CA ALA A 72 15.14 -8.16 -20.19
C ALA A 72 14.13 -9.07 -19.47
N HIS A 73 12.87 -8.67 -19.34
CA HIS A 73 11.86 -9.43 -18.60
C HIS A 73 11.20 -10.49 -19.50
N PRO A 74 10.93 -11.72 -19.03
CA PRO A 74 10.34 -12.79 -19.85
C PRO A 74 8.98 -12.44 -20.48
N GLN A 75 8.24 -11.49 -19.91
CA GLN A 75 6.97 -11.02 -20.48
C GLN A 75 7.10 -9.99 -21.60
N TYR A 76 8.28 -9.43 -21.87
CA TYR A 76 8.42 -8.31 -22.81
C TYR A 76 7.82 -8.63 -24.18
N GLU A 77 8.16 -9.80 -24.75
CA GLU A 77 7.60 -10.29 -26.01
C GLU A 77 6.07 -10.45 -25.99
N ASN A 78 5.51 -10.85 -24.85
CA ASN A 78 4.06 -10.94 -24.71
C ASN A 78 3.40 -9.57 -24.70
N PHE A 79 4.01 -8.57 -24.06
CA PHE A 79 3.55 -7.18 -24.13
C PHE A 79 3.67 -6.63 -25.56
N CYS A 80 4.78 -6.88 -26.26
CA CYS A 80 4.95 -6.45 -27.65
C CYS A 80 3.86 -7.01 -28.57
N LYS A 81 3.42 -8.26 -28.36
CA LYS A 81 2.32 -8.88 -29.13
C LYS A 81 0.99 -8.14 -28.98
N ILE A 82 0.72 -7.51 -27.84
CA ILE A 82 -0.53 -6.77 -27.60
C ILE A 82 -0.64 -5.59 -28.58
N TYR A 83 0.49 -5.00 -28.96
CA TYR A 83 0.59 -3.84 -29.87
C TYR A 83 0.67 -4.19 -31.36
N GLN A 84 0.75 -5.48 -31.73
CA GLN A 84 0.86 -5.89 -33.14
C GLN A 84 -0.43 -5.66 -33.95
N LYS A 85 -1.59 -5.65 -33.28
CA LYS A 85 -2.89 -5.42 -33.91
C LYS A 85 -3.43 -4.06 -33.48
N ARG A 86 -3.71 -3.17 -34.46
CA ARG A 86 -4.20 -1.80 -34.23
C ARG A 86 -5.51 -1.73 -33.44
N ASP A 87 -6.38 -2.75 -33.56
CA ASP A 87 -7.70 -2.78 -32.93
C ASP A 87 -7.84 -3.89 -31.87
N ASN A 88 -6.76 -4.22 -31.16
CA ASN A 88 -6.84 -5.24 -30.11
C ASN A 88 -7.59 -4.72 -28.88
N LYS A 89 -8.90 -5.02 -28.82
CA LYS A 89 -9.75 -4.70 -27.66
C LYS A 89 -9.81 -5.83 -26.63
N GLU A 90 -9.18 -6.97 -26.91
CA GLU A 90 -9.20 -8.12 -26.01
C GLU A 90 -8.04 -8.05 -25.03
N ALA A 91 -8.36 -8.11 -23.74
CA ALA A 91 -7.37 -8.07 -22.68
C ALA A 91 -6.58 -9.38 -22.64
N VAL A 92 -5.25 -9.29 -22.71
CA VAL A 92 -4.38 -10.46 -22.63
C VAL A 92 -4.13 -10.79 -21.17
N THR A 93 -4.52 -11.99 -20.74
CA THR A 93 -4.25 -12.46 -19.38
C THR A 93 -2.78 -12.84 -19.24
N LEU A 94 -2.13 -12.32 -18.20
CA LEU A 94 -0.74 -12.64 -17.90
C LEU A 94 -0.64 -14.04 -17.31
N ASP A 95 0.32 -14.83 -17.81
CA ASP A 95 0.66 -16.11 -17.20
C ASP A 95 1.52 -15.89 -15.94
N PRO A 96 1.02 -16.22 -14.74
CA PRO A 96 1.73 -15.95 -13.48
C PRO A 96 3.10 -16.63 -13.40
N ALA A 97 3.28 -17.79 -14.07
CA ALA A 97 4.54 -18.52 -14.07
C ALA A 97 5.66 -17.73 -14.75
N HIS A 98 5.32 -16.95 -15.78
CA HIS A 98 6.25 -16.17 -16.56
C HIS A 98 6.21 -14.67 -16.20
N ALA A 99 5.26 -14.24 -15.37
CA ALA A 99 5.10 -12.88 -14.87
C ALA A 99 5.58 -12.71 -13.42
N ASN A 100 6.48 -13.59 -12.94
CA ASN A 100 7.03 -13.56 -11.58
C ASN A 100 5.97 -13.50 -10.47
N GLY A 101 4.85 -14.20 -10.66
CA GLY A 101 3.74 -14.21 -9.69
C GLY A 101 2.79 -13.02 -9.78
N VAL A 102 2.89 -12.17 -10.81
CA VAL A 102 1.90 -11.13 -11.10
C VAL A 102 0.67 -11.76 -11.76
N PHE A 103 -0.51 -11.43 -11.23
CA PHE A 103 -1.80 -11.86 -11.76
C PHE A 103 -2.56 -10.64 -12.30
N GLY A 104 -3.10 -10.76 -13.51
CA GLY A 104 -3.93 -9.73 -14.11
C GLY A 104 -3.99 -9.83 -15.61
N SER A 105 -4.56 -8.81 -16.24
CA SER A 105 -4.66 -8.71 -17.69
C SER A 105 -4.17 -7.36 -18.19
N ALA A 106 -3.69 -7.32 -19.43
CA ALA A 106 -3.17 -6.11 -20.05
C ALA A 106 -3.89 -5.76 -21.36
N LEU A 107 -4.05 -4.46 -21.63
CA LEU A 107 -4.58 -3.90 -22.88
C LEU A 107 -3.59 -2.87 -23.43
N PRO A 108 -3.53 -2.67 -24.77
CA PRO A 108 -2.65 -1.67 -25.35
C PRO A 108 -3.04 -0.28 -24.84
N ASP A 109 -2.03 0.50 -24.46
CA ASP A 109 -2.20 1.91 -24.17
C ASP A 109 -1.91 2.73 -25.44
N PRO A 110 -2.82 3.64 -25.87
CA PRO A 110 -2.63 4.41 -27.10
C PRO A 110 -1.39 5.32 -27.07
N ASP A 111 -0.90 5.69 -25.88
CA ASP A 111 0.28 6.56 -25.73
C ASP A 111 1.59 5.76 -25.79
N CYS A 112 1.53 4.42 -25.78
CA CYS A 112 2.70 3.57 -25.87
C CYS A 112 3.05 3.25 -27.32
N ILE A 113 4.26 3.64 -27.75
CA ILE A 113 4.85 3.25 -29.02
C ILE A 113 6.11 2.43 -28.73
N PRO A 114 6.08 1.09 -28.90
CA PRO A 114 7.23 0.24 -28.56
C PRO A 114 8.49 0.62 -29.35
N GLY A 115 9.61 0.83 -28.63
CA GLY A 115 10.92 1.14 -29.23
C GLY A 115 11.07 2.59 -29.72
N SER A 116 10.10 3.48 -29.50
CA SER A 116 10.25 4.90 -29.83
C SER A 116 11.19 5.62 -28.85
N THR A 117 11.60 6.84 -29.21
CA THR A 117 12.25 7.74 -28.25
C THR A 117 11.22 8.25 -27.24
N PHE A 118 11.50 8.10 -25.96
CA PHE A 118 10.73 8.76 -24.91
C PHE A 118 11.27 10.17 -24.70
N TYR A 119 10.46 11.17 -25.05
CA TYR A 119 10.80 12.58 -24.88
C TYR A 119 10.58 13.01 -23.43
N SER A 120 11.57 13.67 -22.85
CA SER A 120 11.52 14.12 -21.46
C SER A 120 10.45 15.22 -21.30
N PRO A 121 9.45 15.06 -20.42
CA PRO A 121 8.48 16.11 -20.14
C PRO A 121 9.07 17.24 -19.28
N LEU A 122 10.31 17.08 -18.79
CA LEU A 122 10.96 18.00 -17.86
C LEU A 122 12.32 18.48 -18.41
N PRO A 123 12.34 19.20 -19.55
CA PRO A 123 13.58 19.63 -20.19
C PRO A 123 14.40 20.60 -19.32
N THR A 124 13.75 21.30 -18.39
CA THR A 124 14.38 22.29 -17.50
C THR A 124 15.19 21.68 -16.36
N VAL A 125 15.05 20.38 -16.09
CA VAL A 125 15.68 19.69 -14.95
C VAL A 125 16.94 18.92 -15.39
N GLY A 126 17.36 19.06 -16.65
CA GLY A 126 18.54 18.37 -17.18
C GLY A 126 18.35 16.86 -17.34
N LEU A 127 17.10 16.39 -17.43
CA LEU A 127 16.79 15.00 -17.73
C LEU A 127 16.66 14.84 -19.26
N PRO A 128 17.60 14.15 -19.92
CA PRO A 128 17.61 14.01 -21.37
C PRO A 128 16.53 13.03 -21.86
N ASP A 129 16.22 13.12 -23.15
CA ASP A 129 15.38 12.14 -23.84
C ASP A 129 16.01 10.75 -23.81
N ILE A 130 15.16 9.72 -23.70
CA ILE A 130 15.60 8.32 -23.73
C ILE A 130 15.45 7.82 -25.16
N SER A 131 16.55 7.84 -25.91
CA SER A 131 16.61 7.26 -27.24
C SER A 131 16.53 5.73 -27.16
N ASN A 132 15.76 5.10 -28.06
CA ASN A 132 15.61 3.65 -28.14
C ASN A 132 15.15 3.05 -26.80
N ASP A 133 13.97 3.47 -26.34
CA ASP A 133 13.40 2.99 -25.09
C ASP A 133 13.26 1.46 -25.12
N LYS A 134 13.94 0.82 -24.16
CA LYS A 134 13.97 -0.65 -23.98
C LYS A 134 12.89 -1.12 -23.01
N SER A 135 11.86 -0.32 -22.83
CA SER A 135 10.69 -0.67 -22.05
C SER A 135 9.44 -0.61 -22.91
N ILE A 136 8.41 -1.28 -22.44
CA ILE A 136 7.07 -1.22 -22.97
C ILE A 136 6.13 -1.09 -21.80
N PHE A 137 5.05 -0.32 -21.96
CA PHE A 137 4.02 -0.23 -20.95
C PHE A 137 2.67 -0.53 -21.54
N ALA A 138 1.71 -0.94 -20.73
CA ALA A 138 0.35 -1.23 -21.17
C ALA A 138 -0.62 -0.99 -20.01
N ARG A 139 -1.90 -0.77 -20.33
CA ARG A 139 -2.96 -0.66 -19.32
C ARG A 139 -3.11 -2.00 -18.62
N PHE A 140 -3.12 -1.99 -17.30
CA PHE A 140 -3.14 -3.18 -16.47
C PHE A 140 -4.41 -3.25 -15.62
N PHE A 141 -4.98 -4.44 -15.55
CA PHE A 141 -6.19 -4.73 -14.80
C PHE A 141 -5.89 -5.83 -13.78
N VAL A 142 -6.03 -5.47 -12.50
CA VAL A 142 -5.98 -6.41 -11.39
C VAL A 142 -7.19 -7.35 -11.51
N PRO A 143 -7.04 -8.66 -11.29
CA PRO A 143 -8.16 -9.58 -11.36
C PRO A 143 -9.22 -9.22 -10.32
N SER A 144 -10.49 -9.26 -10.74
CA SER A 144 -11.61 -9.01 -9.83
C SER A 144 -11.67 -10.07 -8.74
N GLN A 145 -11.90 -9.61 -7.51
CA GLN A 145 -12.11 -10.51 -6.39
C GLN A 145 -13.48 -11.20 -6.48
N LEU A 146 -13.49 -12.49 -6.79
CA LEU A 146 -14.73 -13.28 -6.95
C LEU A 146 -15.38 -13.68 -5.60
N VAL A 147 -14.59 -13.73 -4.52
CA VAL A 147 -15.04 -14.14 -3.19
C VAL A 147 -14.52 -13.18 -2.11
N PRO A 148 -15.26 -12.92 -1.02
CA PRO A 148 -14.81 -12.03 0.05
C PRO A 148 -13.44 -12.42 0.62
N HIS A 149 -12.64 -11.41 0.97
CA HIS A 149 -11.28 -11.63 1.47
C HIS A 149 -11.35 -12.25 2.85
N ARG A 150 -10.53 -13.28 3.10
CA ARG A 150 -10.45 -13.94 4.41
C ARG A 150 -9.15 -13.53 5.09
N SER A 151 -9.24 -13.05 6.33
CA SER A 151 -8.08 -12.71 7.16
C SER A 151 -7.39 -13.97 7.70
N LEU A 152 -6.82 -14.77 6.80
CA LEU A 152 -6.12 -16.01 7.10
C LEU A 152 -4.71 -15.97 6.52
N LEU A 153 -3.76 -16.61 7.20
CA LEU A 153 -2.44 -16.85 6.64
C LEU A 153 -2.55 -17.81 5.45
N LEU A 154 -1.87 -17.49 4.35
CA LEU A 154 -1.81 -18.38 3.19
C LEU A 154 -1.04 -19.66 3.53
N SER A 155 -1.46 -20.76 2.92
CA SER A 155 -0.72 -22.02 3.00
C SER A 155 0.71 -21.84 2.45
N GLY A 156 1.70 -22.39 3.16
CA GLY A 156 3.10 -22.25 2.78
C GLY A 156 3.77 -20.96 3.24
N VAL A 157 3.09 -20.13 4.05
CA VAL A 157 3.74 -18.96 4.66
C VAL A 157 4.92 -19.39 5.54
N ALA A 158 6.08 -18.80 5.28
CA ALA A 158 7.25 -18.92 6.15
C ALA A 158 7.22 -17.76 7.15
N LEU A 159 7.00 -18.06 8.43
CA LEU A 159 7.02 -17.05 9.47
C LEU A 159 8.47 -16.62 9.75
N GLU A 160 8.67 -15.30 9.82
CA GLU A 160 9.95 -14.75 10.24
C GLU A 160 10.28 -15.14 11.68
N ARG A 161 11.57 -15.09 12.02
CA ARG A 161 12.03 -15.39 13.37
C ARG A 161 11.39 -14.42 14.37
N PRO A 162 10.80 -14.91 15.49
CA PRO A 162 10.31 -14.04 16.54
C PRO A 162 11.40 -13.14 17.10
N ILE A 163 11.16 -11.82 17.09
CA ILE A 163 12.10 -10.79 17.57
C ILE A 163 11.90 -10.50 19.07
N LEU A 164 10.66 -10.64 19.58
CA LEU A 164 10.30 -10.31 20.97
C LEU A 164 11.05 -11.18 21.97
N ASN A 165 11.83 -10.53 22.83
CA ASN A 165 12.57 -11.16 23.92
C ASN A 165 11.69 -11.33 25.17
N ASN A 166 12.23 -11.92 26.24
CA ASN A 166 11.48 -12.13 27.48
C ASN A 166 11.14 -10.83 28.21
N HIS A 167 12.00 -9.82 28.15
CA HIS A 167 11.73 -8.50 28.74
C HIS A 167 10.52 -7.83 28.07
N ASP A 168 10.42 -7.89 26.74
CA ASP A 168 9.29 -7.33 25.99
C ASP A 168 7.97 -8.04 26.34
N ARG A 169 8.03 -9.38 26.49
CA ARG A 169 6.89 -10.21 26.88
C ARG A 169 6.42 -9.89 28.29
N ASP A 170 7.34 -9.77 29.23
CA ASP A 170 7.02 -9.45 30.62
C ASP A 170 6.45 -8.03 30.76
N LEU A 171 7.01 -7.06 30.04
CA LEU A 171 6.51 -5.69 30.01
C LEU A 171 5.09 -5.65 29.46
N THR A 172 4.82 -6.34 28.35
CA THR A 172 3.47 -6.43 27.76
C THR A 172 2.48 -7.13 28.69
N ARG A 173 2.88 -8.25 29.32
CA ARG A 173 2.02 -9.02 30.25
C ARG A 173 1.63 -8.23 31.49
N ARG A 174 2.50 -7.32 31.95
CA ARG A 174 2.24 -6.43 33.09
C ARG A 174 1.50 -5.14 32.70
N GLY A 175 1.04 -5.04 31.45
CA GLY A 175 0.27 -3.90 30.95
C GLY A 175 1.12 -2.76 30.38
N GLY A 176 2.39 -3.00 30.09
CA GLY A 176 3.38 -1.97 29.77
C GLY A 176 3.82 -1.21 31.02
N ASN A 177 4.60 -0.14 30.84
CA ASN A 177 4.71 0.89 31.87
C ASN A 177 3.35 1.60 32.01
N GLN A 178 2.41 0.96 32.68
CA GLN A 178 1.30 1.65 33.33
C GLN A 178 1.88 2.49 34.47
N ALA A 179 2.60 3.54 34.10
CA ALA A 179 2.66 4.78 34.85
C ALA A 179 1.25 5.35 34.82
N HIS A 180 0.37 4.76 35.64
CA HIS A 180 -0.88 5.35 36.01
C HIS A 180 -0.53 6.70 36.64
N GLY A 181 -1.04 7.77 36.04
CA GLY A 181 -1.21 9.04 36.72
C GLY A 181 -1.93 8.76 38.04
N GLY A 182 -1.18 8.93 39.13
CA GLY A 182 -1.59 8.53 40.46
C GLY A 182 -0.54 8.97 41.46
N ASN A 183 -0.45 10.30 41.65
CA ASN A 183 -0.04 10.95 42.89
C ASN A 183 1.06 10.20 43.70
N GLN A 184 2.32 10.24 43.25
CA GLN A 184 3.45 9.92 44.13
C GLN A 184 3.63 11.07 45.11
N HIS A 185 2.91 10.95 46.22
CA HIS A 185 3.16 11.71 47.44
C HIS A 185 4.64 11.60 47.80
N TYR A 186 5.24 12.75 48.08
CA TYR A 186 6.51 12.89 48.76
C TYR A 186 6.53 12.01 50.02
N GLY A 187 7.43 11.03 50.03
CA GLY A 187 7.72 10.18 51.17
C GLY A 187 9.20 9.85 51.14
N SER A 188 10.00 10.77 51.67
CA SER A 188 11.30 10.45 52.26
C SER A 188 11.15 9.20 53.12
N ASP A 189 11.94 8.16 52.88
CA ASP A 189 12.69 7.46 53.92
C ASP A 189 13.60 6.37 53.31
N GLY A 190 14.90 6.69 53.30
CA GLY A 190 15.85 5.94 54.13
C GLY A 190 16.22 4.49 53.78
N PHE A 191 17.47 4.37 53.34
CA PHE A 191 18.46 3.38 53.77
C PHE A 191 18.45 1.92 53.24
N HIS A 192 19.62 1.60 52.68
CA HIS A 192 20.28 0.30 52.72
C HIS A 192 19.78 -0.70 53.77
N GLN A 193 19.43 -1.91 53.32
CA GLN A 193 19.86 -3.13 53.99
C GLN A 193 20.15 -4.25 52.95
N GLN A 194 21.43 -4.65 52.94
CA GLN A 194 21.91 -6.03 52.77
C GLN A 194 21.72 -6.64 51.36
N ARG A 195 22.73 -6.58 50.47
CA ARG A 195 23.87 -7.53 50.43
C ARG A 195 23.87 -8.58 51.55
N ARG A 196 23.36 -9.77 51.22
CA ARG A 196 23.93 -11.10 51.51
C ARG A 196 22.92 -12.17 51.02
N ASP A 197 23.26 -12.88 49.95
CA ASP A 197 23.54 -14.32 50.03
C ASP A 197 23.63 -14.93 48.62
N PHE A 198 24.79 -15.53 48.37
CA PHE A 198 25.00 -16.55 47.35
C PHE A 198 24.30 -17.83 47.85
N GLY A 199 23.42 -18.43 47.05
CA GLY A 199 22.95 -19.80 47.31
C GLY A 199 21.54 -20.11 46.81
N ASP A 200 21.47 -20.96 45.80
CA ASP A 200 20.42 -21.97 45.57
C ASP A 200 18.99 -21.58 45.14
N GLY A 201 18.80 -21.58 43.80
CA GLY A 201 17.76 -22.36 43.09
C GLY A 201 16.29 -21.89 43.12
N PRO A 202 15.39 -22.49 42.29
CA PRO A 202 15.57 -23.71 41.51
C PRO A 202 15.56 -23.47 39.98
N GLY A 203 16.47 -24.18 39.30
CA GLY A 203 16.48 -24.30 37.85
C GLY A 203 15.40 -25.24 37.35
N ILE A 204 14.86 -24.92 36.18
CA ILE A 204 14.23 -25.90 35.29
C ILE A 204 15.21 -26.11 34.13
N MET A 205 16.05 -27.14 34.28
CA MET A 205 16.84 -27.70 33.19
C MET A 205 15.90 -28.43 32.25
N THR A 206 15.60 -27.84 31.09
CA THR A 206 15.10 -28.60 29.95
C THR A 206 16.30 -28.97 29.08
N HIS A 207 16.70 -30.24 29.18
CA HIS A 207 17.65 -30.84 28.25
C HIS A 207 17.07 -30.81 26.83
N TYR A 208 17.65 -30.00 25.96
CA TYR A 208 17.55 -30.22 24.52
C TYR A 208 18.90 -30.71 24.02
N HIS A 209 18.91 -31.97 23.59
CA HIS A 209 20.02 -32.59 22.87
C HIS A 209 20.29 -31.79 21.59
N THR A 210 21.48 -31.21 21.51
CA THR A 210 22.09 -30.75 20.27
C THR A 210 22.62 -31.96 19.51
N ASN A 211 21.89 -32.38 18.47
CA ASN A 211 22.46 -33.20 17.40
C ASN A 211 22.82 -32.28 16.22
N ASN A 212 24.11 -31.98 16.13
CA ASN A 212 24.72 -31.40 14.95
C ASN A 212 24.99 -32.54 13.96
N SER A 213 24.26 -32.57 12.84
CA SER A 213 24.69 -33.37 11.69
C SER A 213 24.51 -32.57 10.41
N LYS A 214 25.58 -32.60 9.62
CA LYS A 214 25.84 -31.92 8.37
C LYS A 214 24.95 -32.44 7.23
N LEU A 215 24.92 -31.63 6.16
CA LEU A 215 24.78 -32.00 4.72
C LEU A 215 23.35 -32.28 4.18
N GLN A 216 22.84 -31.42 3.30
CA GLN A 216 22.98 -31.54 1.83
C GLN A 216 21.97 -30.65 1.10
N TRP A 217 22.45 -30.02 0.04
CA TRP A 217 21.64 -29.44 -1.03
C TRP A 217 20.90 -30.54 -1.80
N ARG A 218 19.59 -30.40 -2.02
CA ARG A 218 18.87 -31.15 -3.06
C ARG A 218 17.55 -30.49 -3.50
N ARG A 219 17.64 -29.89 -4.70
CA ARG A 219 16.76 -30.04 -5.89
C ARG A 219 15.26 -30.20 -5.65
N TRP A 220 14.50 -29.16 -6.01
CA TRP A 220 13.06 -29.23 -6.28
C TRP A 220 12.77 -30.15 -7.48
N ARG A 221 11.86 -31.10 -7.29
CA ARG A 221 11.24 -31.91 -8.36
C ARG A 221 9.75 -31.53 -8.37
N LEU A 222 9.25 -31.22 -9.58
CA LEU A 222 7.83 -31.02 -9.87
C LEU A 222 6.97 -32.15 -9.30
N LEU A 223 5.78 -31.80 -8.82
CA LEU A 223 4.64 -32.69 -8.79
C LEU A 223 3.42 -31.92 -9.30
N GLU A 224 2.98 -32.36 -10.47
CA GLU A 224 1.70 -32.07 -11.11
C GLU A 224 0.55 -32.42 -10.16
N LEU A 225 -0.48 -31.56 -10.12
CA LEU A 225 -1.80 -31.94 -9.62
C LEU A 225 -2.86 -31.56 -10.66
N GLN A 226 -3.42 -32.63 -11.24
CA GLN A 226 -4.60 -32.66 -12.12
C GLN A 226 -5.85 -32.10 -11.43
N PRO A 227 -6.85 -31.64 -12.21
CA PRO A 227 -8.00 -30.91 -11.69
C PRO A 227 -9.06 -31.86 -11.12
N ARG A 228 -9.65 -31.50 -9.98
CA ARG A 228 -10.92 -32.07 -9.52
C ARG A 228 -12.03 -31.04 -9.66
N ILE A 229 -12.87 -31.31 -10.66
CA ILE A 229 -14.25 -30.88 -10.84
C ILE A 229 -14.99 -31.00 -9.50
N TRP A 230 -15.67 -29.93 -9.08
CA TRP A 230 -17.13 -29.81 -8.87
C TRP A 230 -17.50 -28.33 -8.86
#